data_AF-A0A117SI64-F1
#
_entry.id   AF-A0A117SI64-F1
#
_cell.length_a   1.000
_cell.length_b   1.000
_cell.length_c   1.000
_cell.angle_alpha   90.00
_cell.angle_beta   90.00
_cell.angle_gamma   90.00
#
_symmetry.space_group_name_H-M   'P 1'
#
loop_
_entity.id
_entity.type
_entity.pdbx_description
1 polymer ?
#
loop_
_entity_poly.entity_id
_entity_poly.type
_entity_poly.pdbx_seq_one_letter_code
_entity_poly.pdbx_strand_id
1 'polypeptide(L)'
;MAIAFFYGSIAAIWIVLFICAVKRPLTFKHILIAITAIGYSLLYETSLGEYARLYYYITPESSLFYIILSAVLIYPMIDVIYAMFLPEKASAAVMYTAAWIVFMLAFELASLYTKTVVLTGWRVLPWSVITYIVTFAWINLLFRYLKKRGL
;
A
#
# COMPACT_ATOMS: atom_id res chain seq x y z
N MET A 1 -13.90 4.27 -16.57
CA MET A 1 -13.00 3.14 -16.24
C MET A 1 -12.18 3.44 -14.98
N ALA A 2 -11.41 4.53 -14.94
CA ALA A 2 -10.62 4.95 -13.76
C ALA A 2 -11.38 4.92 -12.42
N ILE A 3 -12.56 5.55 -12.36
CA ILE A 3 -13.41 5.60 -11.16
C ILE A 3 -13.85 4.20 -10.73
N ALA A 4 -14.34 3.40 -11.68
CA ALA A 4 -14.79 2.03 -11.41
C ALA A 4 -13.64 1.14 -10.90
N PHE A 5 -12.45 1.28 -11.49
CA PHE A 5 -11.26 0.57 -11.03
C PHE A 5 -10.81 1.02 -9.63
N PHE A 6 -10.84 2.32 -9.35
CA PHE A 6 -10.48 2.87 -8.04
C PHE A 6 -11.37 2.31 -6.92
N TYR A 7 -12.69 2.50 -7.04
CA TYR A 7 -13.63 2.00 -6.04
C TYR A 7 -13.72 0.47 -6.03
N GLY A 8 -13.56 -0.19 -7.18
CA GLY A 8 -13.45 -1.63 -7.27
C GLY A 8 -12.23 -2.17 -6.53
N SER A 9 -11.09 -1.46 -6.58
CA SER A 9 -9.88 -1.82 -5.85
C SER A 9 -10.07 -1.68 -4.34
N ILE A 10 -10.72 -0.61 -3.88
CA ILE A 10 -11.11 -0.46 -2.46
C ILE A 10 -11.95 -1.67 -2.04
N ALA A 11 -13.05 -1.96 -2.76
CA ALA A 11 -13.91 -3.09 -2.42
C ALA A 11 -13.15 -4.43 -2.40
N ALA A 12 -12.32 -4.70 -3.41
CA ALA A 12 -11.55 -5.92 -3.51
C ALA A 12 -10.56 -6.10 -2.35
N ILE A 13 -9.78 -5.05 -2.03
CA ILE A 13 -8.80 -5.09 -0.94
C ILE A 13 -9.48 -5.32 0.41
N TRP A 14 -10.61 -4.64 0.67
CA TRP A 14 -11.37 -4.83 1.90
C TRP A 14 -11.97 -6.24 1.99
N ILE A 15 -12.52 -6.78 0.89
CA ILE A 15 -12.99 -8.18 0.85
C ILE A 15 -11.85 -9.15 1.18
N VAL A 16 -10.67 -8.97 0.58
CA VAL A 16 -9.49 -9.79 0.87
C VAL A 16 -9.11 -9.67 2.34
N LEU A 17 -9.07 -8.45 2.90
CA LEU A 17 -8.78 -8.23 4.32
C LEU A 17 -9.78 -8.97 5.22
N PHE A 18 -11.08 -8.92 4.93
CA PHE A 18 -12.09 -9.63 5.71
C PHE A 18 -11.89 -11.15 5.64
N ILE A 19 -11.62 -11.70 4.45
CA ILE A 19 -11.32 -13.13 4.28
C ILE A 19 -10.06 -13.52 5.09
N CYS A 20 -9.03 -12.67 5.04
CA CYS A 20 -7.81 -12.86 5.81
C CYS A 20 -8.06 -12.82 7.31
N ALA A 21 -8.92 -11.90 7.79
CA ALA A 21 -9.26 -11.71 9.21
C ALA A 21 -9.99 -12.93 9.79
N VAL A 22 -10.79 -13.64 8.97
CA VAL A 22 -11.42 -14.91 9.37
C VAL A 22 -10.36 -16.01 9.58
N LYS A 23 -9.28 -16.01 8.81
CA LYS A 23 -8.21 -17.03 8.91
C LYS A 23 -7.16 -16.69 9.98
N ARG A 24 -6.88 -15.40 10.18
CA ARG A 24 -5.87 -14.88 11.11
C ARG A 24 -6.45 -13.67 11.83
N PRO A 25 -6.61 -13.71 13.17
CA PRO A 25 -7.24 -12.61 13.88
C PRO A 25 -6.41 -11.33 13.79
N LEU A 26 -7.09 -10.21 13.58
CA LEU A 26 -6.48 -8.89 13.70
C LEU A 26 -6.17 -8.64 15.18
N THR A 27 -4.93 -8.27 15.44
CA THR A 27 -4.44 -7.92 16.79
C THR A 27 -3.97 -6.47 16.83
N PHE A 28 -3.70 -5.94 18.02
CA PHE A 28 -3.32 -4.54 18.21
C PHE A 28 -2.13 -4.09 17.35
N LYS A 29 -1.11 -4.93 17.16
CA LYS A 29 0.00 -4.61 16.24
C LYS A 29 -0.45 -4.34 14.80
N HIS A 30 -1.48 -5.00 14.29
CA HIS A 30 -1.99 -4.75 12.94
C HIS A 30 -2.67 -3.38 12.85
N ILE A 31 -3.36 -2.96 13.91
CA ILE A 31 -3.94 -1.62 14.01
C ILE A 31 -2.84 -0.55 14.00
N LEU A 32 -1.74 -0.78 14.73
CA LEU A 32 -0.59 0.11 14.71
C LEU A 32 0.08 0.19 13.33
N ILE A 33 0.20 -0.94 12.61
CA ILE A 33 0.65 -0.95 11.21
C ILE A 33 -0.28 -0.09 10.35
N ALA A 34 -1.60 -0.25 10.46
CA ALA A 34 -2.55 0.55 9.69
C ALA A 34 -2.39 2.05 9.95
N ILE A 35 -2.33 2.49 11.22
CA ILE A 35 -2.21 3.90 11.59
C ILE A 35 -0.90 4.50 11.05
N THR A 36 0.22 3.79 11.24
CA THR A 36 1.52 4.26 10.75
C THR A 36 1.57 4.28 9.22
N ALA A 37 0.96 3.30 8.56
CA ALA A 37 0.86 3.24 7.10
C ALA A 37 -0.01 4.37 6.53
N ILE A 38 -1.09 4.78 7.21
CA ILE A 38 -1.88 5.96 6.84
C ILE A 38 -1.00 7.20 6.85
N GLY A 39 -0.27 7.44 7.94
CA GLY A 39 0.60 8.60 8.07
C GLY A 39 1.71 8.63 7.02
N TYR A 40 2.37 7.48 6.81
CA TYR A 40 3.41 7.34 5.79
C TYR A 40 2.85 7.57 4.37
N SER A 41 1.73 6.93 4.04
CA SER A 41 1.12 7.03 2.70
C SER A 41 0.61 8.43 2.41
N LEU A 42 -0.04 9.09 3.37
CA LEU A 42 -0.49 10.47 3.21
C LEU A 42 0.70 11.41 2.98
N LEU A 43 1.77 11.27 3.76
CA LEU A 43 2.97 12.08 3.60
C LEU A 43 3.59 11.84 2.22
N TYR A 44 3.78 10.58 1.83
CA TYR A 44 4.38 10.20 0.56
C TYR A 44 3.55 10.69 -0.64
N GLU A 45 2.26 10.33 -0.68
CA GLU A 45 1.37 10.63 -1.80
C GLU A 45 1.12 12.13 -1.95
N THR A 46 0.93 12.85 -0.85
CA THR A 46 0.73 14.30 -0.91
C THR A 46 2.01 15.01 -1.32
N SER A 47 3.18 14.58 -0.81
CA SER A 47 4.46 15.18 -1.20
C SER A 47 4.77 15.00 -2.68
N LEU A 48 4.56 13.80 -3.21
CA LEU A 48 4.95 13.48 -4.58
C LEU A 48 3.85 13.81 -5.61
N GLY A 49 2.60 13.49 -5.29
CA GLY A 49 1.45 13.73 -6.16
C GLY A 49 1.00 15.19 -6.17
N GLU A 50 0.75 15.77 -4.99
CA GLU A 50 0.19 17.12 -4.89
C GLU A 50 1.28 18.20 -4.98
N TYR A 51 2.30 18.15 -4.12
CA TYR A 51 3.31 19.21 -4.05
C TYR A 51 4.32 19.13 -5.20
N ALA A 52 4.91 17.96 -5.45
CA ALA A 52 5.88 17.78 -6.53
C ALA A 52 5.25 17.54 -7.90
N ARG A 53 3.91 17.34 -7.96
CA ARG A 53 3.14 17.15 -9.21
C ARG A 53 3.71 16.05 -10.10
N LEU A 54 4.19 14.95 -9.52
CA LEU A 54 4.81 13.85 -10.26
C LEU A 54 3.79 12.87 -10.84
N TYR A 55 2.57 12.87 -10.31
CA TYR A 55 1.41 12.16 -10.84
C TYR A 55 0.13 12.73 -10.23
N TYR A 56 -1.03 12.42 -10.83
CA TYR A 56 -2.33 12.75 -10.25
C TYR A 56 -3.29 11.55 -10.34
N TYR A 57 -4.28 11.53 -9.47
CA TYR A 57 -5.34 10.52 -9.47
C TYR A 57 -6.54 11.01 -10.27
N ILE A 58 -6.97 10.24 -11.27
CA ILE A 58 -8.16 10.43 -12.11
C ILE A 58 -8.20 11.77 -12.86
N THR A 59 -8.39 12.91 -12.17
CA THR A 59 -8.23 14.26 -12.73
C THR A 59 -7.44 15.16 -11.78
N PRO A 60 -6.67 16.15 -12.26
CA PRO A 60 -5.90 17.05 -11.40
C PRO A 60 -6.74 17.76 -10.34
N GLU A 61 -7.97 18.17 -10.68
CA GLU A 61 -8.85 18.96 -9.81
C GLU A 61 -9.39 18.15 -8.62
N SER A 62 -9.49 16.82 -8.79
CA SER A 62 -10.01 15.91 -7.78
C SER A 62 -8.92 15.01 -7.18
N SER A 63 -7.67 15.16 -7.62
CA SER A 63 -6.55 14.27 -7.29
C SER A 63 -6.33 14.15 -5.77
N LEU A 64 -6.30 15.28 -5.05
CA LEU A 64 -6.09 15.29 -3.60
C LEU A 64 -7.11 14.43 -2.85
N PHE A 65 -8.37 14.45 -3.28
CA PHE A 65 -9.43 13.63 -2.66
C PHE A 65 -9.14 12.13 -2.84
N TYR A 66 -8.77 11.71 -4.05
CA TYR A 66 -8.44 10.32 -4.33
C TYR A 66 -7.12 9.87 -3.69
N ILE A 67 -6.14 10.76 -3.57
CA ILE A 67 -4.92 10.55 -2.79
C ILE A 67 -5.28 10.24 -1.34
N ILE A 68 -6.09 11.08 -0.68
CA ILE A 68 -6.50 10.87 0.70
C ILE A 68 -7.24 9.53 0.85
N LEU A 69 -8.19 9.24 -0.06
CA LEU A 69 -8.92 7.98 -0.03
C LEU A 69 -8.00 6.77 -0.19
N SER A 70 -7.05 6.80 -1.12
CA SER A 70 -6.11 5.69 -1.31
C SER A 70 -5.19 5.49 -0.10
N ALA A 71 -4.69 6.60 0.47
CA ALA A 71 -3.81 6.60 1.63
C ALA A 71 -4.48 6.11 2.91
N VAL A 72 -5.82 6.13 2.98
CA VAL A 72 -6.58 5.65 4.14
C VAL A 72 -7.19 4.26 3.90
N LEU A 73 -7.70 3.99 2.70
CA LEU A 73 -8.55 2.81 2.42
C LEU A 73 -7.88 1.73 1.58
N ILE A 74 -6.77 2.03 0.91
CA ILE A 74 -6.07 1.08 0.02
C ILE A 74 -4.75 0.65 0.66
N TYR A 75 -3.78 1.56 0.75
CA TYR A 75 -2.42 1.20 1.15
C TYR A 75 -2.30 0.62 2.56
N PRO A 76 -2.94 1.21 3.60
CA PRO A 76 -2.85 0.65 4.94
C PRO A 76 -3.46 -0.75 5.04
N MET A 77 -4.50 -1.03 4.26
CA MET A 77 -5.15 -2.34 4.25
C MET A 77 -4.24 -3.38 3.58
N ILE A 78 -3.56 -3.01 2.49
CA ILE A 78 -2.53 -3.86 1.87
C ILE A 78 -1.41 -4.17 2.87
N ASP A 79 -0.92 -3.16 3.59
CA ASP A 79 0.16 -3.31 4.57
C ASP A 79 -0.25 -4.22 5.74
N VAL A 80 -1.50 -4.13 6.19
CA VAL A 80 -2.08 -5.04 7.18
C VAL A 80 -2.16 -6.47 6.65
N ILE A 81 -2.69 -6.69 5.44
CA ILE A 81 -2.76 -8.02 4.83
C ILE A 81 -1.35 -8.61 4.72
N TYR A 82 -0.37 -7.82 4.27
CA TYR A 82 1.02 -8.21 4.22
C TYR A 82 1.52 -8.67 5.60
N ALA A 83 1.29 -7.87 6.64
CA ALA A 83 1.74 -8.14 8.00
C ALA A 83 1.08 -9.40 8.62
N MET A 84 -0.18 -9.68 8.32
CA MET A 84 -0.92 -10.85 8.85
C MET A 84 -0.28 -12.19 8.45
N PHE A 85 0.31 -12.26 7.26
CA PHE A 85 0.94 -13.48 6.73
C PHE A 85 2.48 -13.38 6.68
N LEU A 86 3.07 -12.37 7.32
CA LEU A 86 4.51 -12.19 7.33
C LEU A 86 5.23 -13.40 7.97
N PRO A 87 6.08 -14.14 7.22
CA PRO A 87 6.75 -15.33 7.74
C PRO A 87 7.74 -15.00 8.87
N GLU A 88 7.88 -15.91 9.84
CA GLU A 88 8.84 -15.71 10.93
C GLU A 88 10.29 -15.85 10.47
N LYS A 89 10.57 -16.83 9.61
CA LYS A 89 11.91 -17.09 9.08
C LYS A 89 12.31 -15.97 8.11
N ALA A 90 13.50 -15.40 8.32
CA ALA A 90 13.99 -14.26 7.53
C ALA A 90 14.04 -14.54 6.02
N SER A 91 14.55 -15.72 5.62
CA SER A 91 14.62 -16.10 4.20
C SER A 91 13.24 -16.18 3.53
N ALA A 92 12.25 -16.75 4.24
CA ALA A 92 10.88 -16.83 3.76
C ALA A 92 10.22 -15.45 3.71
N ALA A 93 10.52 -14.59 4.69
CA ALA A 93 10.03 -13.21 4.70
C ALA A 93 10.57 -12.40 3.51
N VAL A 94 11.85 -12.53 3.16
CA VAL A 94 12.42 -11.85 1.98
C VAL A 94 11.72 -12.28 0.70
N MET A 95 11.52 -13.58 0.49
CA MET A 95 10.83 -14.10 -0.69
C MET A 95 9.36 -13.65 -0.73
N TYR A 96 8.69 -13.65 0.43
CA TYR A 96 7.33 -13.14 0.57
C TYR A 96 7.24 -11.65 0.26
N THR A 97 8.16 -10.83 0.77
CA THR A 97 8.26 -9.40 0.45
C THR A 97 8.51 -9.17 -1.05
N ALA A 98 9.39 -9.95 -1.68
CA ALA A 98 9.63 -9.84 -3.12
C ALA A 98 8.36 -10.12 -3.93
N ALA A 99 7.57 -11.13 -3.55
CA ALA A 99 6.29 -11.41 -4.20
C ALA A 99 5.29 -10.25 -4.04
N TRP A 100 5.25 -9.60 -2.88
CA TRP A 100 4.43 -8.41 -2.66
C TRP A 100 4.87 -7.19 -3.46
N ILE A 101 6.18 -6.98 -3.62
CA ILE A 101 6.69 -5.92 -4.50
C ILE A 101 6.24 -6.14 -5.94
N VAL A 102 6.31 -7.39 -6.44
CA VAL A 102 5.81 -7.74 -7.78
C VAL A 102 4.31 -7.50 -7.89
N PHE A 103 3.54 -7.89 -6.87
CA PHE A 103 2.10 -7.63 -6.82
C PHE A 103 1.78 -6.13 -6.86
N MET A 104 2.50 -5.32 -6.09
CA MET A 104 2.30 -3.86 -6.07
C MET A 104 2.65 -3.21 -7.40
N LEU A 105 3.72 -3.64 -8.06
CA LEU A 105 4.06 -3.18 -9.40
C LEU A 105 2.97 -3.56 -10.42
N ALA A 106 2.41 -4.77 -10.34
CA ALA A 106 1.30 -5.17 -11.19
C ALA A 106 0.04 -4.32 -10.93
N PHE A 107 -0.26 -4.02 -9.67
CA PHE A 107 -1.38 -3.15 -9.29
C PHE A 107 -1.19 -1.70 -9.77
N GLU A 108 0.03 -1.17 -9.69
CA GLU A 108 0.39 0.13 -10.23
C GLU A 108 0.20 0.15 -11.76
N LEU A 109 0.73 -0.83 -12.49
CA LEU A 109 0.56 -0.93 -13.94
C LEU A 109 -0.92 -1.01 -14.35
N ALA A 110 -1.76 -1.73 -13.58
CA ALA A 110 -3.21 -1.74 -13.80
C ALA A 110 -3.85 -0.37 -13.53
N SER A 111 -3.38 0.35 -12.51
CA SER A 111 -3.83 1.71 -12.19
C SER A 111 -3.46 2.71 -13.29
N LEU A 112 -2.28 2.56 -13.90
CA LEU A 112 -1.85 3.36 -15.05
C LEU A 112 -2.67 3.04 -16.30
N TYR A 113 -2.88 1.75 -16.58
CA TYR A 113 -3.65 1.29 -17.74
C TYR A 113 -5.10 1.81 -17.69
N THR A 114 -5.72 1.80 -16.51
CA THR A 114 -7.10 2.28 -16.30
C THR A 114 -7.20 3.80 -16.17
N LYS A 115 -6.07 4.51 -16.15
CA LYS A 115 -5.94 5.96 -15.90
C LYS A 115 -6.46 6.38 -14.52
N THR A 116 -6.42 5.47 -13.56
CA THR A 116 -6.68 5.79 -12.14
C THR A 116 -5.54 6.63 -11.58
N VAL A 117 -4.30 6.32 -11.95
CA VAL A 117 -3.13 7.16 -11.71
C VAL A 117 -2.56 7.58 -13.07
N VAL A 118 -2.23 8.85 -13.21
CA VAL A 118 -1.63 9.40 -14.43
C VAL A 118 -0.29 10.04 -14.08
N LEU A 119 0.78 9.52 -14.67
CA LEU A 119 2.13 10.02 -14.43
C LEU A 119 2.40 11.28 -15.24
N THR A 120 2.99 12.27 -14.60
CA THR A 120 3.42 13.54 -15.23
C THR A 120 4.94 13.67 -15.21
N GLY A 121 5.57 13.35 -14.08
CA GLY A 121 7.03 13.39 -13.91
C GLY A 121 7.61 12.14 -13.22
N TRP A 122 6.76 11.30 -12.63
CA TRP A 122 7.18 10.05 -12.01
C TRP A 122 7.57 8.98 -13.03
N ARG A 123 8.52 8.12 -12.68
CA ARG A 123 8.89 6.94 -13.46
C ARG A 123 8.76 5.70 -12.60
N VAL A 124 7.98 4.73 -13.07
CA VAL A 124 7.78 3.44 -12.40
C VAL A 124 9.12 2.77 -12.07
N LEU A 125 10.03 2.76 -13.05
CA LEU A 125 11.41 2.33 -12.86
C LEU A 125 12.35 3.55 -12.82
N PRO A 126 13.22 3.68 -11.80
CA PRO A 126 13.42 2.76 -10.66
C PRO A 126 12.53 3.09 -9.44
N TRP A 127 11.80 4.20 -9.46
CA TRP A 127 11.32 4.82 -8.23
C TRP A 127 10.23 4.03 -7.51
N SER A 128 9.24 3.47 -8.21
CA SER A 128 8.20 2.66 -7.58
C SER A 128 8.77 1.40 -6.93
N VAL A 129 9.77 0.77 -7.56
CA VAL A 129 10.48 -0.39 -6.99
C VAL A 129 11.16 -0.01 -5.67
N ILE A 130 11.89 1.11 -5.64
CA ILE A 130 12.55 1.61 -4.44
C ILE A 130 11.52 1.90 -3.36
N THR A 131 10.42 2.58 -3.70
CA THR A 131 9.33 2.86 -2.77
C THR A 131 8.78 1.58 -2.16
N TYR A 132 8.45 0.56 -2.94
CA TYR A 132 7.91 -0.69 -2.40
C TYR A 132 8.93 -1.44 -1.53
N ILE A 133 10.22 -1.45 -1.90
CA ILE A 133 11.27 -2.02 -1.06
C ILE A 133 11.31 -1.32 0.30
N VAL A 134 11.35 0.02 0.30
CA VAL A 134 11.38 0.81 1.55
C VAL A 134 10.12 0.55 2.36
N THR A 135 8.94 0.62 1.73
CA THR A 135 7.64 0.41 2.36
C THR A 135 7.58 -0.93 3.09
N PHE A 136 7.82 -2.03 2.38
CA PHE A 136 7.73 -3.34 3.00
C PHE A 136 8.87 -3.65 3.98
N ALA A 137 10.04 -3.03 3.81
CA ALA A 137 11.13 -3.15 4.77
C ALA A 137 10.75 -2.52 6.12
N TRP A 138 10.23 -1.29 6.14
CA TRP A 138 9.88 -0.64 7.40
C TRP A 138 8.68 -1.32 8.08
N ILE A 139 7.68 -1.77 7.33
CA ILE A 139 6.54 -2.55 7.87
C ILE A 139 7.02 -3.85 8.50
N ASN A 140 7.92 -4.58 7.84
CA ASN A 140 8.49 -5.82 8.35
C ASN A 140 9.26 -5.58 9.66
N LEU A 141 10.10 -4.54 9.70
CA LEU A 141 10.84 -4.14 10.91
C LEU A 141 9.89 -3.75 12.05
N LEU A 142 8.90 -2.90 11.77
CA LEU A 142 7.93 -2.44 12.76
C LEU A 142 7.11 -3.62 13.31
N PHE A 143 6.56 -4.46 12.44
CA PHE A 143 5.76 -5.61 12.87
C PHE A 143 6.55 -6.57 13.76
N ARG A 144 7.80 -6.88 13.38
CA ARG A 144 8.68 -7.72 14.21
C ARG A 144 9.05 -7.06 15.52
N TYR A 145 9.27 -5.74 15.52
CA TYR A 145 9.53 -4.98 16.74
C TYR A 145 8.34 -5.06 17.71
N LEU A 146 7.13 -4.80 17.23
CA LEU A 146 5.89 -4.90 18.01
C LEU A 146 5.69 -6.32 18.56
N LYS A 147 5.89 -7.34 17.72
CA LYS A 147 5.80 -8.75 18.13
C LYS A 147 6.81 -9.10 19.24
N LYS A 148 8.06 -8.62 19.14
CA LYS A 148 9.09 -8.83 20.18
C LYS A 148 8.73 -8.16 21.51
N ARG A 149 7.94 -7.09 21.48
CA ARG A 149 7.44 -6.39 22.68
C ARG A 149 6.16 -7.02 23.28
N GLY A 150 5.67 -8.12 22.71
CA GLY A 150 4.48 -8.83 23.19
C GLY A 150 3.15 -8.26 22.69
N LEU A 151 3.15 -7.48 21.61
CA LEU A 151 1.95 -6.93 20.97
C LEU A 151 1.44 -7.78 19.78
#